data_AF-A0A3M6K9A9-F1
#
_entry.id   AF-A0A3M6K9A9-F1
#
_cell.length_a   1.000
_cell.length_b   1.000
_cell.length_c   1.000
_cell.angle_alpha   90.00
_cell.angle_beta   90.00
_cell.angle_gamma   90.00
#
_symmetry.space_group_name_H-M   'P 1'
#
loop_
_entity.id
_entity.type
_entity.pdbx_description
1 polymer ?
#
loop_
_entity_poly.entity_id
_entity_poly.type
_entity_poly.pdbx_seq_one_letter_code
_entity_poly.pdbx_strand_id
1 'polypeptide(L)' 'MVYSYQVVKFQSISFVQGTHWSQSVGDKGILYKSLKDPFSKLIVQTNNSKKLFRVPKDRTVIVTNDTVHFLGELS' A
#
# COMPACT_ATOMS: atom_id res chain seq x y z
N MET A 1 -18.01 0.68 12.69
CA MET A 1 -16.95 0.26 11.75
C MET A 1 -15.85 1.32 11.86
N VAL A 2 -14.66 0.98 12.38
CA VAL A 2 -13.56 1.94 12.55
C VAL A 2 -12.57 1.73 11.42
N TYR A 3 -12.42 2.72 10.56
CA TYR A 3 -11.46 2.69 9.46
C TYR A 3 -10.11 3.21 9.95
N SER A 4 -9.04 2.46 9.68
CA SER A 4 -7.69 2.99 9.86
C SER A 4 -7.23 3.69 8.59
N TYR A 5 -6.70 4.90 8.76
CA TYR A 5 -6.16 5.71 7.68
C TYR A 5 -4.73 6.09 8.00
N GLN A 6 -3.81 5.73 7.11
CA GLN A 6 -2.41 6.13 7.21
C GLN A 6 -1.94 6.71 5.88
N VAL A 7 -1.24 7.83 5.94
CA VAL A 7 -0.63 8.50 4.79
C VAL A 7 0.87 8.58 4.98
N VAL A 8 1.63 8.23 3.96
CA VAL A 8 3.10 8.26 3.98
C VAL A 8 3.59 8.96 2.72
N LYS A 9 4.37 10.04 2.86
CA LYS A 9 5.11 10.61 1.72
C LYS A 9 6.22 9.66 1.31
N PHE A 10 6.45 9.47 0.01
CA PHE A 10 7.43 8.53 -0.49
C PHE A 10 8.27 9.12 -1.64
N GLN A 11 9.46 8.55 -1.83
CA GLN A 11 10.30 8.78 -3.02
C GLN A 11 10.16 7.64 -4.01
N SER A 12 10.14 6.39 -3.51
CA SER A 12 9.83 5.21 -4.32
C SER A 12 9.10 4.15 -3.51
N ILE A 13 8.35 3.31 -4.21
CA ILE A 13 7.76 2.09 -3.65
C ILE A 13 8.31 0.87 -4.36
N SER A 14 8.35 -0.26 -3.66
CA SER A 14 8.76 -1.54 -4.25
C SER A 14 7.92 -2.67 -3.69
N PHE A 15 7.34 -3.46 -4.59
CA PHE A 15 6.50 -4.61 -4.22
C PHE A 15 7.39 -5.83 -4.02
N VAL A 16 7.37 -6.39 -2.82
CA VAL A 16 8.02 -7.68 -2.56
C VAL A 16 7.08 -8.75 -3.08
N GLN A 17 7.52 -9.47 -4.12
CA GLN A 17 6.72 -10.46 -4.85
C GLN A 17 5.48 -9.81 -5.49
N GLY A 18 5.70 -9.10 -6.60
CA GLY A 18 4.66 -8.33 -7.30
C GLY A 18 3.42 -9.14 -7.70
N THR A 19 3.55 -10.46 -7.92
CA THR A 19 2.42 -11.36 -8.22
C THR A 19 1.41 -11.50 -7.08
N HIS A 20 1.74 -11.04 -5.87
CA HIS A 20 0.82 -10.99 -4.74
C HIS A 20 -0.07 -9.74 -4.73
N TRP A 21 -0.01 -8.91 -5.77
CA TRP A 21 -0.74 -7.66 -5.84
C TRP A 21 -1.60 -7.61 -7.10
N SER A 22 -2.81 -7.09 -6.96
CA SER A 22 -3.56 -6.56 -8.10
C SER A 22 -3.37 -5.05 -8.20
N GLN A 23 -3.34 -4.55 -9.42
CA GLN A 23 -3.21 -3.13 -9.74
C GLN A 23 -4.42 -2.66 -10.54
N SER A 24 -4.96 -1.50 -10.20
CA SER A 24 -5.97 -0.79 -10.99
C SER A 24 -5.62 0.68 -11.04
N VAL A 25 -5.75 1.30 -12.23
CA VAL A 25 -5.53 2.73 -12.42
C VAL A 25 -6.87 3.44 -12.30
N GLY A 26 -6.96 4.43 -11.41
CA GLY A 26 -8.16 5.26 -11.25
C GLY A 26 -7.82 6.75 -11.30
N ASP A 27 -8.85 7.58 -11.29
CA ASP A 27 -8.73 9.04 -11.47
C ASP A 27 -7.85 9.72 -10.42
N LYS A 28 -7.76 9.13 -9.22
CA LYS A 28 -7.01 9.70 -8.08
C LYS A 28 -5.63 9.07 -7.88
N GLY A 29 -5.23 8.10 -8.70
CA GLY A 29 -3.96 7.39 -8.57
C GLY A 29 -4.06 5.89 -8.87
N ILE A 30 -3.03 5.15 -8.48
CA ILE A 30 -2.96 3.70 -8.69
C ILE A 30 -3.38 2.98 -7.41
N LEU A 31 -4.39 2.12 -7.53
CA LEU A 31 -4.89 1.28 -6.46
C LEU A 31 -4.19 -0.07 -6.50
N TYR A 32 -3.69 -0.51 -5.35
CA TYR A 32 -3.09 -1.81 -5.14
C TYR A 32 -3.85 -2.56 -4.06
N LYS A 33 -4.17 -3.82 -4.32
CA LYS A 33 -4.81 -4.71 -3.35
C LYS A 33 -3.97 -5.96 -3.17
N SER A 34 -3.78 -6.36 -1.91
CA SER A 34 -3.12 -7.61 -1.58
C SER A 34 -3.99 -8.78 -2.05
N LEU A 35 -3.41 -9.71 -2.80
CA LEU A 35 -4.03 -10.97 -3.20
C LEU A 35 -3.65 -12.11 -2.25
N LYS A 36 -2.50 -11.97 -1.57
CA LYS A 36 -1.96 -12.98 -0.66
C LYS A 36 -2.52 -12.88 0.75
N ASP A 37 -2.81 -14.05 1.31
CA ASP A 37 -3.15 -14.26 2.71
C ASP A 37 -1.88 -14.72 3.49
N PRO A 38 -1.63 -14.21 4.71
CA PRO A 38 -2.39 -13.18 5.42
C PRO A 38 -2.12 -11.75 4.92
N PHE A 39 -0.97 -11.50 4.28
CA PHE A 39 -0.59 -10.18 3.80
C PHE A 39 0.38 -10.23 2.61
N SER A 40 0.41 -9.14 1.85
CA SER A 40 1.47 -8.81 0.91
C SER A 40 2.46 -7.82 1.50
N LYS A 41 3.62 -7.66 0.88
CA LYS A 41 4.74 -6.87 1.41
C LYS A 41 5.06 -5.71 0.48
N LEU A 42 5.09 -4.50 1.02
CA LEU A 42 5.40 -3.26 0.32
C LEU A 42 6.57 -2.57 1.02
N ILE A 43 7.60 -2.21 0.28
CA ILE A 43 8.67 -1.35 0.79
C ILE A 43 8.35 0.07 0.33
N VAL A 44 8.29 0.99 1.29
CA VAL A 44 8.18 2.42 1.02
C VAL A 44 9.51 3.05 1.40
N GLN A 45 10.16 3.68 0.42
CA GLN A 45 11.34 4.49 0.64
C GLN A 45 10.92 5.95 0.82
N THR A 46 11.34 6.52 1.92
CA THR A 46 11.24 7.95 2.22
C THR A 46 12.66 8.49 2.35
N ASN A 47 12.92 9.74 1.97
CA ASN A 47 14.22 10.44 2.05
C ASN A 47 15.44 9.56 2.38
N ASN A 48 15.63 9.24 3.67
CA ASN A 48 16.77 8.45 4.16
C ASN A 48 16.38 7.12 4.84
N SER A 49 15.13 6.67 4.74
CA SER A 49 14.66 5.45 5.40
C SER A 49 13.83 4.56 4.47
N LYS A 50 14.02 3.24 4.61
CA LYS A 50 13.19 2.23 3.95
C LYS A 50 12.36 1.53 5.01
N LYS A 51 11.05 1.51 4.84
CA LYS A 51 10.13 0.83 5.76
C LYS A 51 9.37 -0.27 5.04
N LEU A 52 9.36 -1.46 5.64
CA LEU A 52 8.60 -2.61 5.17
C LEU A 52 7.19 -2.57 5.81
N PHE A 53 6.17 -2.54 4.95
CA PHE A 53 4.77 -2.64 5.32
C PHE A 53 4.25 -4.03 4.99
N ARG A 54 3.58 -4.65 5.96
CA ARG A 54 2.74 -5.84 5.77
C ARG A 54 1.33 -5.35 5.53
N VAL A 55 0.80 -5.58 4.33
CA VAL A 55 -0.51 -5.09 3.90
C VAL A 55 -1.46 -6.28 3.82
N PRO A 56 -2.42 -6.39 4.76
CA PRO A 56 -3.45 -7.41 4.76
C PRO A 56 -4.35 -7.37 3.51
N LYS A 57 -5.04 -8.48 3.22
CA LYS A 57 -5.92 -8.65 2.05
C LYS A 57 -7.13 -7.70 2.03
N ASP A 58 -7.61 -7.30 3.20
CA ASP A 58 -8.70 -6.35 3.41
C ASP A 58 -8.26 -4.88 3.29
N ARG A 59 -6.95 -4.62 3.23
CA ARG A 59 -6.42 -3.27 3.01
C ARG A 59 -6.23 -2.94 1.53
N THR A 60 -6.57 -1.71 1.18
CA THR A 60 -6.31 -1.09 -0.11
C THR A 60 -5.21 -0.05 0.04
N VAL A 61 -4.23 -0.10 -0.86
CA VAL A 61 -3.15 0.88 -0.94
C VAL A 61 -3.40 1.78 -2.14
N ILE A 62 -3.47 3.09 -1.93
CA ILE A 62 -3.60 4.06 -3.01
C ILE A 62 -2.31 4.82 -3.12
N VAL A 63 -1.70 4.79 -4.30
CA VAL A 63 -0.46 5.50 -4.60
C VAL A 63 -0.80 6.67 -5.50
N THR A 64 -0.51 7.88 -5.01
CA THR A 64 -0.60 9.12 -5.78
C THR A 64 0.81 9.63 -6.06
N ASN A 65 0.96 10.85 -6.59
CA ASN A 65 2.24 11.37 -7.07
C ASN A 65 3.39 11.25 -6.05
N ASP A 66 3.16 11.62 -4.79
CA ASP A 66 4.19 11.62 -3.74
C ASP A 66 3.72 10.97 -2.42
N THR A 67 2.50 10.43 -2.38
CA THR A 67 1.92 9.83 -1.17
C THR A 67 1.36 8.43 -1.39
N VAL A 68 1.51 7.59 -0.36
CA VAL A 68 0.87 6.28 -0.23
C VAL A 68 -0.17 6.36 0.87
N HIS A 69 -1.41 6.02 0.53
CA HIS A 69 -2.54 5.91 1.47
C HIS A 69 -2.82 4.45 1.75
N PHE A 70 -2.97 4.08 3.02
CA PHE A 70 -3.43 2.76 3.45
C PHE A 70 -4.85 2.91 3.99
N LEU A 71 -5.80 2.29 3.30
CA LEU A 71 -7.23 2.26 3.66
C LEU A 71 -7.63 0.84 4.06
N GLY A 72 -8.41 0.70 5.11
CA GLY A 72 -9.01 -0.58 5.47
C GLY A 72 -9.60 -0.57 6.87
N GLU A 73 -10.24 -1.68 7.22
CA GLU A 73 -10.81 -1.87 8.54
C GLU A 73 -9.70 -2.16 9.57
N LEU A 74 -9.90 -1.72 10.81
CA LEU A 74 -9.10 -2.19 11.93
C LEU A 74 -9.56 -3.62 12.26
N SER A 75 -8.78 -4.61 11.83
CA SER A 75 -8.84 -5.98 12.34
C SER A 75 -8.25 -6.07 13.74
#